data_AF-M5CC33-F1
#
_entry.id   AF-M5CC33-F1
#
_cell.length_a   1.000
_cell.length_b   1.000
_cell.length_c   1.000
_cell.angle_alpha   90.00
_cell.angle_beta   90.00
_cell.angle_gamma   90.00
#
_symmetry.space_group_name_H-M   'P 1'
#
loop_
_entity.id
_entity.type
_entity.pdbx_description
1 polymer ?
#
loop_
_entity_poly.entity_id
_entity_poly.type
_entity_poly.pdbx_seq_one_letter_code
_entity_poly.pdbx_strand_id
1 'polypeptide(L)'
;MATYPYPLISTPLGDWKNNIYDLNAIRMAGIHNVFIRAFNSVFYHAPKAEASDVPAFMKCCLAIALDCLHKHHTAEETAAFPALEAKLGKGSMDGNVAQHEEFMPEFNEYMVGLHPHFVDEIATLDSAVMKKHFSEAELQVVEKRLEEKVQELSSIWNAPLVLVNSDLTFNSWFPPV
;
A
#
# COMPACT_ATOMS: atom_id res chain seq x y z
N MET A 1 -1.14 2.08 22.38
CA MET A 1 -1.87 2.98 21.48
C MET A 1 -0.90 3.45 20.42
N ALA A 2 -1.24 3.34 19.14
CA ALA A 2 -0.45 3.99 18.10
C ALA A 2 -0.49 5.51 18.32
N THR A 3 0.67 6.16 18.24
CA THR A 3 0.76 7.62 18.38
C THR A 3 0.45 8.26 17.04
N TYR A 4 -0.64 9.02 16.95
CA TYR A 4 -0.91 9.88 15.80
C TYR A 4 0.11 11.04 15.75
N PRO A 5 0.64 11.41 14.56
CA PRO A 5 0.41 10.79 13.25
C PRO A 5 1.05 9.40 13.15
N TYR A 6 0.38 8.49 12.44
CA TYR A 6 0.91 7.15 12.19
C TYR A 6 2.26 7.26 11.47
N PRO A 7 3.31 6.57 11.95
CA PRO A 7 4.64 6.68 11.38
C PRO A 7 4.67 6.13 9.96
N LEU A 8 5.56 6.70 9.13
CA LEU A 8 5.84 6.16 7.80
C LEU A 8 6.75 4.93 7.91
N ILE A 9 6.61 4.05 6.94
CA ILE A 9 7.46 2.88 6.79
C ILE A 9 8.77 3.30 6.12
N SER A 10 9.89 2.80 6.64
CA SER A 10 11.20 3.04 6.03
C SER A 10 11.28 2.38 4.65
N THR A 11 11.73 3.13 3.65
CA THR A 11 11.93 2.58 2.30
C THR A 11 13.11 1.61 2.31
N PRO A 12 12.95 0.38 1.80
CA PRO A 12 14.05 -0.55 1.59
C PRO A 12 15.18 0.07 0.75
N LEU A 13 16.42 -0.30 1.04
CA LEU A 13 17.58 0.14 0.26
C LEU A 13 17.61 -0.61 -1.09
N GLY A 14 18.03 0.08 -2.16
CA GLY A 14 18.25 -0.54 -3.47
C GLY A 14 17.99 0.40 -4.64
N ASP A 15 17.96 -0.17 -5.85
CA ASP A 15 17.66 0.56 -7.08
C ASP A 15 16.32 0.10 -7.68
N TRP A 16 15.24 0.80 -7.30
CA TRP A 16 13.91 0.51 -7.83
C TRP A 16 13.78 0.72 -9.34
N LYS A 17 14.67 1.51 -9.95
CA LYS A 17 14.55 1.87 -11.37
C LYS A 17 15.22 0.85 -12.27
N ASN A 18 16.36 0.31 -11.86
CA ASN A 18 17.17 -0.57 -12.70
C ASN A 18 17.36 -1.98 -12.12
N ASN A 19 16.82 -2.29 -10.93
CA ASN A 19 16.93 -3.61 -10.33
C ASN A 19 15.56 -4.15 -9.89
N ILE A 20 15.06 -5.13 -10.64
CA ILE A 20 13.74 -5.75 -10.40
C ILE A 20 13.61 -6.45 -9.03
N TYR A 21 14.73 -6.91 -8.47
CA TYR A 21 14.74 -7.55 -7.16
C TYR A 21 14.56 -6.55 -6.04
N ASP A 22 15.02 -5.31 -6.22
CA ASP A 22 14.86 -4.24 -5.24
C ASP A 22 13.52 -3.51 -5.42
N LEU A 23 13.02 -3.46 -6.67
CA LEU A 23 11.78 -2.79 -7.05
C LEU A 23 10.58 -3.20 -6.18
N ASN A 24 10.41 -4.49 -5.90
CA ASN A 24 9.20 -5.02 -5.29
C ASN A 24 8.96 -4.50 -3.87
N ALA A 25 9.95 -4.67 -2.98
CA ALA A 25 9.87 -4.14 -1.61
C ALA A 25 9.79 -2.60 -1.59
N ILE A 26 10.55 -1.91 -2.46
CA ILE A 26 10.56 -0.44 -2.51
C ILE A 26 9.20 0.12 -2.94
N ARG A 27 8.59 -0.46 -3.98
CA ARG A 27 7.27 -0.04 -4.46
C ARG A 27 6.18 -0.32 -3.42
N MET A 28 6.24 -1.46 -2.74
CA MET A 28 5.29 -1.79 -1.69
C MET A 28 5.33 -0.78 -0.54
N ALA A 29 6.54 -0.47 -0.06
CA ALA A 29 6.74 0.59 0.94
C ALA A 29 6.23 1.96 0.45
N GLY A 30 6.44 2.26 -0.84
CA GLY A 30 5.96 3.50 -1.47
C GLY A 30 4.43 3.64 -1.44
N ILE A 31 3.70 2.62 -1.91
CA ILE A 31 2.23 2.66 -1.96
C ILE A 31 1.61 2.60 -0.57
N HIS A 32 2.20 1.84 0.36
CA HIS A 32 1.74 1.84 1.75
C HIS A 32 1.92 3.18 2.45
N ASN A 33 3.03 3.88 2.18
CA ASN A 33 3.22 5.24 2.68
C ASN A 33 2.25 6.26 2.05
N VAL A 34 1.76 6.04 0.83
CA VAL A 34 0.65 6.84 0.26
C VAL A 34 -0.62 6.66 1.09
N PHE A 35 -0.97 5.43 1.46
CA PHE A 35 -2.12 5.15 2.30
C PHE A 35 -1.97 5.73 3.70
N ILE A 36 -0.83 5.53 4.37
CA ILE A 36 -0.57 6.09 5.70
C ILE A 36 -0.73 7.61 5.71
N ARG A 37 -0.20 8.32 4.69
CA ARG A 37 -0.37 9.78 4.56
C ARG A 37 -1.83 10.16 4.32
N ALA A 38 -2.53 9.44 3.46
CA ALA A 38 -3.94 9.69 3.19
C ALA A 38 -4.80 9.53 4.45
N PHE A 39 -4.57 8.47 5.24
CA PHE A 39 -5.24 8.27 6.51
C PHE A 39 -4.86 9.32 7.55
N ASN A 40 -3.58 9.64 7.71
CA ASN A 40 -3.13 10.73 8.59
C ASN A 40 -3.81 12.07 8.27
N SER A 41 -4.03 12.35 6.97
CA SER A 41 -4.80 13.51 6.50
C SER A 41 -6.27 13.44 6.94
N VAL A 42 -6.92 12.28 6.77
CA VAL A 42 -8.30 12.08 7.24
C VAL A 42 -8.40 12.35 8.74
N PHE A 43 -7.54 11.76 9.58
CA PHE A 43 -7.56 12.02 11.03
C PHE A 43 -7.28 13.48 11.38
N TYR A 44 -6.38 14.15 10.64
CA TYR A 44 -6.09 15.56 10.87
C TYR A 44 -7.32 16.44 10.60
N HIS A 45 -7.97 16.22 9.46
CA HIS A 45 -9.00 17.10 8.93
C HIS A 45 -10.40 16.77 9.46
N ALA A 46 -10.68 15.53 9.86
CA ALA A 46 -11.97 15.11 10.40
C ALA A 46 -12.53 16.05 11.51
N PRO A 47 -11.77 16.41 12.57
CA PRO A 47 -12.29 17.30 13.61
C PRO A 47 -12.36 18.78 13.20
N LYS A 48 -11.83 19.14 12.02
CA LYS A 48 -11.79 20.51 11.49
C LYS A 48 -12.80 20.73 10.37
N ALA A 49 -13.51 19.68 9.95
CA ALA A 49 -14.46 19.75 8.85
C ALA A 49 -15.73 20.49 9.29
N GLU A 50 -16.10 21.54 8.56
CA GLU A 50 -17.37 22.22 8.75
C GLU A 50 -18.50 21.41 8.12
N ALA A 51 -19.76 21.65 8.53
CA ALA A 51 -20.91 20.91 8.02
C ALA A 51 -21.04 20.99 6.48
N SER A 52 -20.59 22.09 5.87
CA SER A 52 -20.55 22.26 4.41
C SER A 52 -19.52 21.37 3.71
N ASP A 53 -18.46 20.97 4.40
CA ASP A 53 -17.34 20.20 3.85
C ASP A 53 -17.56 18.69 3.96
N VAL A 54 -18.41 18.26 4.90
CA VAL A 54 -18.70 16.83 5.17
C VAL A 54 -18.97 16.02 3.90
N PRO A 55 -19.81 16.45 2.94
CA PRO A 55 -20.05 15.66 1.74
C PRO A 55 -18.80 15.44 0.88
N ALA A 56 -17.93 16.44 0.77
CA ALA A 56 -16.68 16.34 0.01
C ALA A 56 -15.64 15.51 0.79
N PHE A 57 -15.56 15.71 2.10
CA PHE A 57 -14.69 14.96 2.99
C PHE A 57 -15.01 13.47 2.99
N MET A 58 -16.30 13.09 3.06
CA MET A 58 -16.72 11.69 3.00
C MET A 58 -16.39 11.05 1.65
N LYS A 59 -16.52 11.78 0.54
CA LYS A 59 -16.07 11.29 -0.78
C LYS A 59 -14.57 11.03 -0.81
N CYS A 60 -13.77 11.92 -0.20
CA CYS A 60 -12.33 11.71 -0.07
C CYS A 60 -12.02 10.44 0.75
N CYS A 61 -12.68 10.26 1.90
CA CYS A 61 -12.51 9.07 2.73
C CYS A 61 -12.88 7.77 1.99
N LEU A 62 -14.00 7.76 1.26
CA LEU A 62 -14.42 6.62 0.45
C LEU A 62 -13.45 6.36 -0.70
N ALA A 63 -12.92 7.41 -1.34
CA ALA A 63 -11.93 7.26 -2.39
C ALA A 63 -10.63 6.62 -1.88
N ILE A 64 -10.19 6.98 -0.68
CA ILE A 64 -9.03 6.39 -0.02
C ILE A 64 -9.29 4.91 0.30
N ALA A 65 -10.35 4.63 1.05
CA ALA A 65 -10.61 3.29 1.60
C ALA A 65 -11.14 2.30 0.56
N LEU A 66 -12.19 2.65 -0.17
CA LEU A 66 -12.88 1.73 -1.09
C LEU A 66 -12.28 1.72 -2.49
N ASP A 67 -11.81 2.86 -2.98
CA ASP A 67 -11.35 2.94 -4.36
C ASP A 67 -9.84 2.75 -4.54
N CYS A 68 -9.01 3.10 -3.56
CA CYS A 68 -7.57 2.95 -3.67
C CYS A 68 -7.09 1.71 -2.91
N LEU A 69 -7.35 1.65 -1.59
CA LEU A 69 -6.82 0.57 -0.76
C LEU A 69 -7.44 -0.80 -1.11
N HIS A 70 -8.76 -0.88 -1.22
CA HIS A 70 -9.40 -2.15 -1.61
C HIS A 70 -8.94 -2.65 -2.99
N LYS A 71 -8.68 -1.74 -3.94
CA LYS A 71 -8.17 -2.13 -5.27
C LYS A 71 -6.71 -2.55 -5.24
N HIS A 72 -5.90 -1.94 -4.39
CA HIS A 72 -4.53 -2.38 -4.10
C HIS A 72 -4.53 -3.82 -3.57
N HIS A 73 -5.31 -4.11 -2.51
CA HIS A 73 -5.45 -5.47 -1.99
C HIS A 73 -6.03 -6.45 -3.02
N THR A 74 -6.99 -6.01 -3.83
CA THR A 74 -7.53 -6.83 -4.93
C THR A 74 -6.44 -7.20 -5.94
N ALA A 75 -5.55 -6.26 -6.31
CA ALA A 75 -4.44 -6.54 -7.21
C ALA A 75 -3.48 -7.56 -6.60
N GLU A 76 -3.22 -7.45 -5.30
CA GLU A 76 -2.38 -8.39 -4.57
C GLU A 76 -2.96 -9.79 -4.53
N GLU A 77 -4.17 -9.94 -4.01
CA GLU A 77 -4.81 -11.24 -3.81
C GLU A 77 -5.11 -11.96 -5.14
N THR A 78 -5.39 -11.22 -6.21
CA THR A 78 -5.77 -11.83 -7.51
C THR A 78 -4.61 -11.97 -8.49
N ALA A 79 -3.49 -11.26 -8.28
CA ALA A 79 -2.34 -11.30 -9.18
C ALA A 79 -1.01 -11.57 -8.47
N ALA A 80 -0.62 -10.75 -7.50
CA ALA A 80 0.71 -10.84 -6.89
C ALA A 80 0.85 -12.07 -5.97
N PHE A 81 -0.04 -12.22 -4.98
CA PHE A 81 0.05 -13.29 -3.98
C PHE A 81 0.02 -14.69 -4.60
N PRO A 82 -0.88 -15.01 -5.56
CA PRO A 82 -0.84 -16.32 -6.20
C PRO A 82 0.49 -16.61 -6.92
N ALA A 83 1.14 -15.59 -7.47
CA ALA A 83 2.44 -15.74 -8.12
C ALA A 83 3.57 -15.93 -7.09
N LEU A 84 3.50 -15.21 -5.97
CA LEU A 84 4.43 -15.37 -4.84
C LEU A 84 4.32 -16.77 -4.22
N GLU A 85 3.12 -17.23 -3.91
CA GLU A 85 2.89 -18.55 -3.31
C GLU A 85 3.38 -19.69 -4.20
N ALA A 86 3.26 -19.54 -5.52
CA ALA A 86 3.77 -20.54 -6.48
C ALA A 86 5.28 -20.76 -6.36
N LYS A 87 6.03 -19.80 -5.79
CA LYS A 87 7.50 -19.85 -5.64
C LYS A 87 7.98 -19.94 -4.19
N LEU A 88 7.27 -19.31 -3.27
CA LEU A 88 7.59 -19.29 -1.84
C LEU A 88 6.99 -20.50 -1.11
N GLY A 89 5.96 -21.12 -1.68
CA GLY A 89 5.23 -22.24 -1.10
C GLY A 89 3.78 -21.88 -0.80
N LYS A 90 2.90 -22.88 -0.87
CA LYS A 90 1.47 -22.70 -0.56
C LYS A 90 1.28 -22.22 0.88
N GLY A 91 0.43 -21.22 1.08
CA GLY A 91 0.13 -20.62 2.37
C GLY A 91 1.18 -19.60 2.84
N SER A 92 2.15 -19.24 1.98
CA SER A 92 3.13 -18.22 2.33
C SER A 92 2.53 -16.81 2.38
N MET A 93 1.37 -16.59 1.77
CA MET A 93 0.65 -15.32 1.81
C MET A 93 -0.60 -15.36 2.70
N ASP A 94 -0.93 -16.48 3.34
CA ASP A 94 -2.15 -16.63 4.16
C ASP A 94 -2.21 -15.59 5.29
N GLY A 95 -1.06 -15.23 5.87
CA GLY A 95 -0.98 -14.18 6.88
C GLY A 95 -1.36 -12.80 6.33
N ASN A 96 -0.88 -12.46 5.13
CA ASN A 96 -1.21 -11.19 4.47
C ASN A 96 -2.70 -11.15 4.10
N VAL A 97 -3.23 -12.25 3.55
CA VAL A 97 -4.67 -12.37 3.23
C VAL A 97 -5.54 -12.26 4.49
N ALA A 98 -5.17 -12.93 5.58
CA ALA A 98 -5.91 -12.84 6.84
C ALA A 98 -5.92 -11.39 7.37
N GLN A 99 -4.80 -10.67 7.25
CA GLN A 99 -4.73 -9.24 7.60
C GLN A 99 -5.62 -8.37 6.69
N HIS A 100 -5.78 -8.72 5.40
CA HIS A 100 -6.75 -8.05 4.52
C HIS A 100 -8.20 -8.33 4.91
N GLU A 101 -8.51 -9.54 5.39
CA GLU A 101 -9.87 -9.94 5.79
C GLU A 101 -10.31 -9.33 7.13
N GLU A 102 -9.37 -9.00 8.02
CA GLU A 102 -9.63 -8.32 9.31
C GLU A 102 -10.16 -6.87 9.17
N PHE A 103 -10.60 -6.47 7.97
CA PHE A 103 -10.94 -5.12 7.51
C PHE A 103 -12.07 -4.37 8.26
N MET A 104 -12.58 -4.85 9.39
CA MET A 104 -13.73 -4.22 10.08
C MET A 104 -13.61 -4.18 11.62
N PRO A 105 -12.90 -3.19 12.16
CA PRO A 105 -13.33 -2.46 13.35
C PRO A 105 -13.33 -0.92 13.13
N GLU A 106 -13.63 -0.13 14.17
CA GLU A 106 -13.73 1.34 14.11
C GLU A 106 -12.48 2.00 13.48
N PHE A 107 -12.66 3.13 12.78
CA PHE A 107 -11.62 3.79 11.96
C PHE A 107 -10.29 4.09 12.68
N ASN A 108 -10.27 4.22 14.01
CA ASN A 108 -9.03 4.40 14.77
C ASN A 108 -8.34 3.08 15.12
N GLU A 109 -9.11 2.01 15.39
CA GLU A 109 -8.58 0.65 15.57
C GLU A 109 -8.05 0.10 14.24
N TYR A 110 -8.68 0.53 13.13
CA TYR A 110 -8.29 0.22 11.77
C TYR A 110 -6.80 0.45 11.50
N MET A 111 -6.27 1.63 11.81
CA MET A 111 -4.86 1.94 11.54
C MET A 111 -3.87 1.22 12.45
N VAL A 112 -4.30 0.82 13.66
CA VAL A 112 -3.47 0.03 14.58
C VAL A 112 -3.18 -1.36 13.98
N GLY A 113 -4.15 -1.96 13.29
CA GLY A 113 -3.96 -3.20 12.54
C GLY A 113 -3.29 -3.00 11.18
N LEU A 114 -3.64 -1.91 10.47
CA LEU A 114 -3.18 -1.67 9.11
C LEU A 114 -1.68 -1.37 9.01
N HIS A 115 -1.11 -0.62 9.96
CA HIS A 115 0.32 -0.30 9.89
C HIS A 115 1.21 -1.55 9.99
N PRO A 116 1.05 -2.46 10.97
CA PRO A 116 1.76 -3.74 10.99
C PRO A 116 1.60 -4.54 9.69
N HIS A 117 0.36 -4.63 9.18
CA HIS A 117 0.06 -5.29 7.91
C HIS A 117 0.88 -4.72 6.75
N PHE A 118 0.92 -3.39 6.61
CA PHE A 118 1.71 -2.72 5.58
C PHE A 118 3.22 -2.97 5.70
N VAL A 119 3.73 -3.24 6.90
CA VAL A 119 5.14 -3.58 7.13
C VAL A 119 5.44 -5.02 6.74
N ASP A 120 4.54 -5.95 7.05
CA ASP A 120 4.78 -7.39 6.89
C ASP A 120 5.01 -7.80 5.43
N GLU A 121 4.28 -7.19 4.49
CA GLU A 121 4.43 -7.49 3.05
C GLU A 121 5.79 -7.11 2.47
N ILE A 122 6.40 -6.05 3.01
CA ILE A 122 7.70 -5.55 2.55
C ILE A 122 8.77 -6.61 2.84
N ALA A 123 8.66 -7.33 3.97
CA ALA A 123 9.59 -8.39 4.32
C ALA A 123 9.51 -9.58 3.34
N THR A 124 8.30 -9.94 2.90
CA THR A 124 8.09 -11.00 1.90
C THR A 124 8.68 -10.64 0.53
N LEU A 125 8.67 -9.35 0.19
CA LEU A 125 9.16 -8.83 -1.09
C LEU A 125 10.64 -8.43 -1.07
N ASP A 126 11.37 -8.70 0.01
CA ASP A 126 12.77 -8.34 0.16
C ASP A 126 13.65 -8.90 -0.98
N SER A 127 14.63 -8.11 -1.42
CA SER A 127 15.52 -8.45 -2.53
C SER A 127 16.24 -9.79 -2.34
N ALA A 128 16.63 -10.15 -1.11
CA ALA A 128 17.27 -11.44 -0.85
C ALA A 128 16.26 -12.60 -0.99
N VAL A 129 15.01 -12.41 -0.57
CA VAL A 129 13.94 -13.41 -0.76
C VAL A 129 13.63 -13.56 -2.24
N MET A 130 13.44 -12.45 -2.97
CA MET A 130 13.16 -12.47 -4.40
C MET A 130 14.28 -13.14 -5.19
N LYS A 131 15.55 -12.79 -4.94
CA LYS A 131 16.72 -13.42 -5.60
C LYS A 131 16.83 -14.91 -5.33
N LYS A 132 16.43 -15.36 -4.14
CA LYS A 132 16.49 -16.76 -3.76
C LYS A 132 15.44 -17.60 -4.48
N HIS A 133 14.27 -17.04 -4.77
CA HIS A 133 13.10 -17.80 -5.26
C HIS A 133 12.72 -17.50 -6.72
N PHE A 134 13.21 -16.41 -7.31
CA PHE A 134 12.87 -15.97 -8.66
C PHE A 134 14.11 -15.69 -9.50
N SER A 135 14.08 -16.11 -10.77
CA SER A 135 14.91 -15.51 -11.80
C SER A 135 14.36 -14.14 -12.23
N GLU A 136 15.20 -13.30 -12.83
CA GLU A 136 14.79 -11.98 -13.31
C GLU A 136 13.65 -12.08 -14.34
N ALA A 137 13.74 -13.01 -15.28
CA ALA A 137 12.71 -13.22 -16.30
C ALA A 137 11.36 -13.64 -15.69
N GLU A 138 11.37 -14.48 -14.65
CA GLU A 138 10.14 -14.87 -13.94
C GLU A 138 9.54 -13.68 -13.20
N LEU A 139 10.37 -12.88 -12.53
CA LEU A 139 9.90 -11.71 -11.80
C LEU A 139 9.34 -10.66 -12.77
N GLN A 140 9.94 -10.47 -13.95
CA GLN A 140 9.39 -9.60 -15.02
C GLN A 140 7.99 -10.04 -15.49
N VAL A 141 7.71 -11.35 -15.51
CA VAL A 141 6.37 -11.84 -15.83
C VAL A 141 5.37 -11.50 -14.73
N VAL A 142 5.77 -11.62 -13.47
CA VAL A 142 4.95 -11.20 -12.32
C VAL A 142 4.66 -9.70 -12.38
N GLU A 143 5.69 -8.89 -12.66
CA GLU A 143 5.56 -7.44 -12.83
C GLU A 143 4.53 -7.06 -13.87
N LYS A 144 4.62 -7.68 -15.06
CA LYS A 144 3.69 -7.40 -16.15
C LYS A 144 2.25 -7.76 -15.78
N ARG A 145 2.05 -8.90 -15.12
CA ARG A 145 0.72 -9.33 -14.66
C ARG A 145 0.15 -8.34 -13.64
N LEU A 146 0.98 -7.89 -12.70
CA LEU A 146 0.58 -6.90 -11.70
C LEU A 146 0.25 -5.56 -12.36
N GLU A 147 1.06 -5.10 -13.31
CA GLU A 147 0.83 -3.87 -14.07
C GLU A 147 -0.52 -3.91 -14.81
N GLU A 148 -0.80 -5.00 -15.55
CA GLU A 148 -2.08 -5.19 -16.24
C GLU A 148 -3.25 -5.14 -15.26
N LYS A 149 -3.12 -5.78 -14.09
CA LYS A 149 -4.19 -5.78 -13.08
C LYS A 149 -4.39 -4.42 -12.43
N VAL A 150 -3.31 -3.71 -12.12
CA VAL A 150 -3.36 -2.34 -11.59
C VAL A 150 -4.00 -1.40 -12.62
N GLN A 151 -3.66 -1.52 -13.90
CA GLN A 151 -4.28 -0.73 -14.98
C GLN A 151 -5.78 -0.99 -15.10
N GLU A 152 -6.21 -2.25 -15.01
CA GLU A 152 -7.63 -2.64 -15.02
C GLU A 152 -8.42 -2.01 -13.86
N LEU A 153 -7.81 -1.93 -12.67
CA LEU A 153 -8.44 -1.42 -11.46
C LEU A 153 -8.31 0.11 -11.30
N SER A 154 -7.39 0.75 -12.03
CA SER A 154 -7.08 2.16 -11.88
C SER A 154 -8.14 3.09 -12.46
N SER A 155 -8.27 4.28 -11.87
CA SER A 155 -9.16 5.36 -12.33
C SER A 155 -8.44 6.70 -12.29
N ILE A 156 -8.54 7.48 -13.38
CA ILE A 156 -7.94 8.83 -13.45
C ILE A 156 -8.47 9.76 -12.36
N TRP A 157 -9.68 9.50 -11.86
CA TRP A 157 -10.31 10.29 -10.80
C TRP A 157 -9.62 10.16 -9.45
N ASN A 158 -8.83 9.10 -9.24
CA ASN A 158 -8.07 8.88 -8.02
C ASN A 158 -6.61 9.33 -8.14
N ALA A 159 -6.15 9.67 -9.36
CA ALA A 159 -4.79 10.13 -9.60
C ALA A 159 -4.39 11.32 -8.71
N PRO A 160 -5.25 12.34 -8.47
CA PRO A 160 -4.89 13.44 -7.57
C PRO A 160 -4.57 12.98 -6.15
N LEU A 161 -5.34 12.02 -5.61
CA LEU A 161 -5.13 11.49 -4.27
C LEU A 161 -3.77 10.77 -4.18
N VAL A 162 -3.48 9.93 -5.17
CA VAL A 162 -2.19 9.21 -5.24
C VAL A 162 -1.05 10.21 -5.37
N LEU A 163 -1.13 11.16 -6.30
CA LEU A 163 -0.07 12.14 -6.55
C LEU A 163 0.22 13.02 -5.33
N VAL A 164 -0.81 13.51 -4.63
CA VAL A 164 -0.65 14.41 -3.46
C VAL A 164 -0.05 13.67 -2.27
N ASN A 165 -0.34 12.38 -2.12
CA ASN A 165 0.18 11.57 -1.00
C ASN A 165 1.44 10.79 -1.38
N SER A 166 1.85 10.84 -2.65
CA SER A 166 3.11 10.24 -3.11
C SER A 166 4.26 11.16 -2.78
N ASP A 167 5.36 10.58 -2.31
CA ASP A 167 6.60 11.30 -2.12
C ASP A 167 7.75 10.41 -2.59
N LEU A 168 8.46 10.86 -3.61
CA LEU A 168 9.65 10.18 -4.15
C LEU A 168 10.86 10.34 -3.23
N THR A 169 10.79 11.26 -2.26
CA THR A 169 11.85 11.57 -1.30
C THR A 169 11.63 10.90 0.05
N PHE A 170 10.44 10.31 0.27
CA PHE A 170 10.04 9.60 1.49
C PHE A 170 10.23 10.39 2.80
N ASN A 171 10.22 11.71 2.71
CA ASN A 171 10.31 12.62 3.85
C ASN A 171 8.94 12.77 4.55
N SER A 172 8.98 13.39 5.74
CA SER A 172 7.79 13.88 6.42
C SER A 172 6.99 14.84 5.53
N TRP A 173 5.68 14.93 5.76
CA TRP A 173 4.75 15.75 4.98
C TRP A 173 5.25 17.20 4.77
N PHE A 174 4.98 17.74 3.59
CA PHE A 174 5.17 19.16 3.28
C PHE A 174 3.80 19.81 3.02
N PRO A 175 3.38 20.83 3.80
CA PRO A 175 4.02 21.29 5.03
C PRO A 175 3.91 20.26 6.17
N PRO A 176 4.81 20.30 7.16
CA PRO A 176 4.71 19.44 8.33
C PRO A 176 3.42 19.70 9.10
N VAL A 177 2.71 18.63 9.46
CA VAL A 177 1.52 18.65 10.33
C VAL A 177 1.94 18.58 11.79
#